data_AF-A0A256XBX2-F1
#
_entry.id   AF-A0A256XBX2-F1
#
_cell.length_a   1.000
_cell.length_b   1.000
_cell.length_c   1.000
_cell.angle_alpha   90.00
_cell.angle_beta   90.00
_cell.angle_gamma   90.00
#
_symmetry.space_group_name_H-M   'P 1'
#
loop_
_entity.id
_entity.type
_entity.pdbx_description
1 polymer ?
#
loop_
_entity_poly.entity_id
_entity_poly.type
_entity_poly.pdbx_seq_one_letter_code
_entity_poly.pdbx_strand_id
1 'polypeptide(L)'
;MGERIGDVNLLFLAGLGWSVLYTVYGLTTDITIFALFFTIPVWPAFAIGYQTLLMKLSDEGSRASIYSIDNILSTIYSASIGILGGYLAEIFTPRPLFILAGFAVFLSAFIVKFYLLKNISS
;
A
#
# COMPACT_ATOMS: atom_id res chain seq x y z
N MET A 1 -3.67 15.86 -18.55
CA MET A 1 -4.57 15.85 -17.37
C MET A 1 -5.26 14.49 -17.17
N GLY A 2 -5.76 13.82 -18.22
CA GLY A 2 -6.39 12.48 -18.10
C GLY A 2 -5.50 11.37 -17.54
N GLU A 3 -4.19 11.36 -17.85
CA GLU A 3 -3.28 10.31 -17.35
C GLU A 3 -2.94 10.42 -15.85
N ARG A 4 -3.01 11.61 -15.22
CA ARG A 4 -2.81 11.74 -13.77
C ARG A 4 -3.99 11.16 -12.97
N ILE A 5 -5.19 11.21 -13.55
CA ILE A 5 -6.42 10.68 -12.93
C ILE A 5 -6.41 9.14 -12.92
N GLY A 6 -5.77 8.51 -13.91
CA GLY A 6 -5.59 7.06 -13.98
C GLY A 6 -4.74 6.51 -12.83
N ASP A 7 -3.59 7.11 -12.56
CA ASP A 7 -2.61 6.59 -11.59
C ASP A 7 -3.12 6.70 -10.14
N VAL A 8 -3.76 7.82 -9.80
CA VAL A 8 -4.32 8.05 -8.46
C VAL A 8 -5.47 7.07 -8.19
N ASN A 9 -6.31 6.82 -9.18
CA ASN A 9 -7.37 5.83 -9.05
C ASN A 9 -6.83 4.40 -9.01
N LEU A 10 -5.76 4.10 -9.76
CA LEU A 10 -5.09 2.80 -9.70
C LEU A 10 -4.48 2.55 -8.32
N LEU A 11 -3.79 3.54 -7.74
CA LEU A 11 -3.27 3.48 -6.36
C LEU A 11 -4.38 3.30 -5.34
N PHE A 12 -5.49 4.01 -5.49
CA PHE A 12 -6.65 3.88 -4.61
C PHE A 12 -7.27 2.48 -4.69
N LEU A 13 -7.49 1.97 -5.90
CA LEU A 13 -8.03 0.62 -6.12
C LEU A 13 -7.08 -0.45 -5.58
N ALA A 14 -5.76 -0.28 -5.74
CA ALA A 14 -4.77 -1.17 -5.15
C ALA A 14 -4.81 -1.15 -3.62
N GLY A 15 -4.93 0.04 -3.01
CA GLY A 15 -5.12 0.18 -1.56
C GLY A 15 -6.39 -0.52 -1.06
N LEU A 16 -7.52 -0.35 -1.75
CA LEU A 16 -8.74 -1.09 -1.44
C LEU A 16 -8.56 -2.60 -1.59
N GLY A 17 -7.86 -3.03 -2.64
CA GLY A 17 -7.53 -4.45 -2.86
C GLY A 17 -6.73 -5.04 -1.71
N TRP A 18 -5.72 -4.32 -1.20
CA TRP A 18 -4.93 -4.76 -0.05
C TRP A 18 -5.74 -4.77 1.24
N SER A 19 -6.61 -3.79 1.44
CA SER A 19 -7.52 -3.76 2.58
C SER A 19 -8.38 -5.03 2.62
N VAL A 20 -9.05 -5.35 1.51
CA VAL A 20 -9.87 -6.57 1.38
C VAL A 20 -9.03 -7.82 1.62
N LEU A 21 -7.87 -7.92 0.97
CA LEU A 21 -6.98 -9.07 1.06
C LEU A 21 -6.51 -9.33 2.50
N TYR A 22 -6.05 -8.30 3.21
CA TYR A 22 -5.64 -8.45 4.61
C TYR A 22 -6.82 -8.74 5.54
N THR A 23 -7.98 -8.11 5.35
CA THR A 23 -9.16 -8.44 6.14
C THR A 23 -9.59 -9.90 5.93
N VAL A 24 -9.56 -10.40 4.70
CA VAL A 24 -9.85 -11.82 4.41
C VAL A 24 -8.86 -12.74 5.11
N TYR A 25 -7.57 -12.44 5.09
CA TYR A 25 -6.56 -13.24 5.80
C TYR A 25 -6.74 -13.26 7.32
N GLY A 26 -7.20 -12.14 7.90
CA GLY A 26 -7.54 -12.08 9.31
C GLY A 26 -8.76 -12.95 9.67
N LEU A 27 -9.75 -13.00 8.79
CA LEU A 27 -11.04 -13.66 9.07
C LEU A 27 -11.09 -15.15 8.67
N THR A 28 -10.38 -15.56 7.62
CA THR A 28 -10.46 -16.93 7.11
C THR A 28 -9.61 -17.92 7.89
N THR A 29 -10.13 -19.13 8.12
CA THR A 29 -9.35 -20.29 8.57
C THR A 29 -9.10 -21.28 7.43
N ASP A 30 -9.74 -21.07 6.28
CA ASP A 30 -9.65 -21.96 5.12
C ASP A 30 -8.47 -21.56 4.24
N ILE A 31 -7.53 -22.50 4.06
CA ILE A 31 -6.34 -22.34 3.25
C ILE A 31 -6.66 -22.09 1.77
N THR A 32 -7.78 -22.61 1.28
CA THR A 32 -8.24 -22.45 -0.10
C THR A 32 -8.65 -21.01 -0.36
N ILE A 33 -9.40 -20.41 0.58
CA ILE A 33 -9.79 -18.99 0.52
C ILE A 33 -8.55 -18.10 0.60
N PHE A 34 -7.60 -18.43 1.48
CA PHE A 34 -6.34 -17.72 1.58
C PHE A 34 -5.59 -17.74 0.24
N ALA A 35 -5.41 -18.92 -0.35
CA ALA A 35 -4.70 -19.10 -1.62
C ALA A 35 -5.39 -18.35 -2.77
N LEU A 36 -6.72 -18.40 -2.85
CA LEU A 36 -7.48 -17.71 -3.89
C LEU A 36 -7.23 -16.20 -3.85
N PHE A 37 -7.31 -15.58 -2.67
CA PHE A 37 -7.05 -14.15 -2.52
C PHE A 37 -5.57 -13.79 -2.70
N PHE A 38 -4.65 -14.69 -2.36
CA PHE A 38 -3.20 -14.49 -2.59
C PHE A 38 -2.83 -14.36 -4.07
N THR A 39 -3.60 -14.99 -4.97
CA THR A 39 -3.35 -14.86 -6.42
C THR A 39 -3.72 -13.49 -6.99
N ILE A 40 -4.46 -12.65 -6.25
CA ILE A 40 -4.87 -11.33 -6.73
C ILE A 40 -3.63 -10.43 -6.80
N PRO A 41 -3.25 -9.90 -7.98
CA PRO A 41 -2.02 -9.14 -8.17
C PRO A 41 -2.19 -7.67 -7.71
N VAL A 42 -2.49 -7.47 -6.42
CA VAL A 42 -2.65 -6.13 -5.83
C VAL A 42 -1.32 -5.37 -5.84
N TRP A 43 -0.22 -6.06 -5.51
CA TRP A 43 1.11 -5.44 -5.46
C TRP A 43 1.57 -4.89 -6.82
N PRO A 44 1.49 -5.63 -7.94
CA PRO A 44 1.80 -5.08 -9.27
C PRO A 44 1.01 -3.81 -9.61
N ALA A 45 -0.30 -3.78 -9.31
CA ALA A 45 -1.13 -2.61 -9.55
C ALA A 45 -0.68 -1.40 -8.72
N PHE A 46 -0.35 -1.61 -7.44
CA PHE A 46 0.21 -0.58 -6.58
C PHE A 46 1.56 -0.08 -7.11
N ALA A 47 2.47 -0.99 -7.45
CA ALA A 47 3.82 -0.64 -7.90
C ALA A 47 3.78 0.23 -9.18
N ILE A 48 2.95 -0.14 -10.16
CA ILE A 48 2.79 0.65 -11.39
C ILE A 48 2.23 2.05 -11.07
N GLY A 49 1.16 2.13 -10.28
CA GLY A 49 0.55 3.41 -9.90
C GLY A 49 1.51 4.31 -9.11
N TYR A 50 2.25 3.73 -8.16
CA TYR A 50 3.19 4.44 -7.30
C TYR A 50 4.35 5.02 -8.11
N GLN A 51 4.98 4.19 -8.95
CA GLN A 51 6.11 4.60 -9.77
C GLN A 51 5.71 5.69 -10.77
N THR A 52 4.56 5.55 -11.41
CA THR A 52 4.06 6.55 -12.36
C THR A 52 3.78 7.89 -11.66
N LEU A 53 3.19 7.85 -10.47
CA LEU A 53 2.94 9.05 -9.67
C LEU A 53 4.27 9.71 -9.22
N LEU A 54 5.23 8.92 -8.74
CA LEU A 54 6.53 9.42 -8.29
C LEU A 54 7.29 10.10 -9.44
N MET A 55 7.30 9.49 -10.64
CA MET A 55 7.87 10.11 -11.84
C MET A 55 7.22 11.46 -12.16
N LYS A 56 5.88 11.53 -12.07
CA LYS A 56 5.10 12.74 -12.37
C LYS A 56 5.23 13.87 -11.34
N LEU A 57 5.65 13.53 -10.11
CA LEU A 57 5.90 14.48 -9.02
C LEU A 57 7.38 14.90 -8.93
N SER A 58 8.28 14.11 -9.52
CA SER A 58 9.71 14.40 -9.56
C SER A 58 10.11 15.27 -10.75
N ASP A 59 10.78 16.39 -10.47
CA ASP A 59 11.49 17.16 -11.50
C ASP A 59 12.70 16.35 -12.02
N GLU A 60 13.02 16.49 -13.31
CA GLU A 60 14.07 15.69 -13.95
C GLU A 60 15.44 15.85 -13.28
N GLY A 61 15.76 17.05 -12.79
CA GLY A 61 17.03 17.34 -12.09
C GLY A 61 17.12 16.78 -10.67
N SER A 62 16.00 16.49 -10.01
CA SER A 62 15.95 15.99 -8.62
C SER A 62 15.46 14.56 -8.49
N ARG A 63 15.00 13.94 -9.59
CA ARG A 63 14.41 12.59 -9.64
C ARG A 63 15.28 11.54 -8.95
N ALA A 64 16.57 11.46 -9.27
CA ALA A 64 17.46 10.47 -8.65
C ALA A 64 17.55 10.62 -7.12
N SER A 65 17.53 11.86 -6.63
CA SER A 65 17.52 12.14 -5.19
C SER A 65 16.21 11.73 -4.54
N ILE A 66 15.07 12.07 -5.16
CA ILE A 66 13.74 11.71 -4.67
C ILE A 66 13.58 10.18 -4.58
N TYR A 67 14.00 9.45 -5.62
CA TYR A 67 14.00 7.99 -5.64
C TYR A 67 14.92 7.38 -4.58
N SER A 68 16.08 7.99 -4.33
CA SER A 68 16.99 7.56 -3.25
C SER A 68 16.34 7.72 -1.87
N ILE A 69 15.73 8.88 -1.61
CA ILE A 69 15.01 9.15 -0.36
C ILE A 69 13.85 8.18 -0.18
N ASP A 70 13.03 7.98 -1.21
CA ASP A 70 11.92 7.02 -1.21
C ASP A 70 12.39 5.60 -0.86
N ASN A 71 13.50 5.16 -1.45
CA ASN A 71 14.06 3.83 -1.19
C ASN A 71 14.57 3.69 0.26
N ILE A 72 15.23 4.72 0.79
CA ILE A 72 15.68 4.76 2.19
C ILE A 72 14.47 4.67 3.14
N LEU A 73 13.45 5.49 2.90
CA LEU A 73 12.23 5.50 3.72
C LEU A 73 11.51 4.15 3.64
N SER A 74 11.36 3.59 2.45
CA SER A 74 10.73 2.28 2.22
C SER A 74 11.49 1.16 2.93
N THR A 75 12.83 1.20 2.94
CA THR A 75 13.67 0.22 3.64
C THR A 75 13.49 0.32 5.15
N ILE A 76 13.56 1.54 5.71
CA ILE A 76 13.39 1.78 7.15
C ILE A 76 11.99 1.35 7.60
N TYR A 77 10.96 1.73 6.83
CA TYR A 77 9.57 1.35 7.11
C TYR A 77 9.42 -0.18 7.09
N SER A 78 9.91 -0.84 6.04
CA SER A 78 9.78 -2.30 5.89
C SER A 78 10.51 -3.05 7.00
N ALA A 79 11.72 -2.61 7.38
CA ALA A 79 12.45 -3.18 8.50
C ALA A 79 11.69 -3.01 9.82
N SER A 80 11.21 -1.79 10.08
CA SER A 80 10.50 -1.47 11.32
C SER A 80 9.20 -2.26 11.45
N ILE A 81 8.39 -2.32 10.39
CA ILE A 81 7.14 -3.08 10.37
C ILE A 81 7.41 -4.59 10.40
N GLY A 82 8.49 -5.08 9.78
CA GLY A 82 8.89 -6.48 9.86
C GLY A 82 9.21 -6.91 11.29
N ILE A 83 10.02 -6.12 12.01
CA ILE A 83 10.39 -6.39 13.41
C ILE A 83 9.15 -6.30 14.31
N LEU A 84 8.42 -5.19 14.24
CA LEU A 84 7.23 -4.98 15.09
C LEU A 84 6.12 -5.97 14.78
N GLY A 85 5.88 -6.25 13.50
CA GLY A 85 4.89 -7.22 13.04
C GLY A 85 5.22 -8.64 13.49
N GLY A 86 6.48 -9.06 13.38
CA GLY A 86 6.94 -10.35 13.88
C GLY A 86 6.76 -10.47 15.40
N TYR A 87 7.26 -9.49 16.14
CA TYR A 87 7.13 -9.45 17.60
C TYR A 87 5.66 -9.49 18.08
N LEU A 88 4.79 -8.68 17.46
CA LEU A 88 3.37 -8.67 17.81
C LEU A 88 2.66 -9.97 17.42
N ALA A 89 3.09 -10.65 16.35
CA ALA A 89 2.49 -11.90 15.90
C ALA A 89 2.76 -13.04 16.88
N GLU A 90 3.92 -13.03 17.53
CA GLU A 90 4.26 -13.97 18.61
C GLU A 90 3.36 -13.80 19.83
N ILE A 91 2.97 -12.55 20.16
CA ILE A 91 2.16 -12.25 21.36
C ILE A 91 0.66 -12.44 21.11
N PHE A 92 0.13 -11.92 20.01
CA PHE A 92 -1.32 -11.79 19.78
C PHE A 92 -1.89 -12.75 18.73
N THR A 93 -1.05 -13.59 18.15
CA THR A 93 -1.29 -14.36 16.91
C THR A 93 -1.37 -13.46 15.65
N PRO A 94 -1.12 -14.00 14.44
CA PRO A 94 -1.07 -13.18 13.22
C PRO A 94 -2.42 -12.58 12.77
N ARG A 95 -3.55 -13.20 13.14
CA ARG A 95 -4.86 -12.89 12.55
C ARG A 95 -5.38 -11.49 12.90
N PRO A 96 -5.35 -11.03 14.17
CA PRO A 96 -5.72 -9.66 14.50
C PRO A 96 -4.84 -8.62 13.80
N LEU A 97 -3.56 -8.93 13.56
CA LEU A 97 -2.63 -8.02 12.88
C LEU A 97 -3.01 -7.84 11.41
N PHE A 98 -3.46 -8.89 10.73
CA PHE A 98 -4.01 -8.78 9.38
C PHE A 98 -5.25 -7.88 9.32
N ILE A 99 -6.16 -7.98 10.30
CA ILE A 99 -7.35 -7.11 10.35
C ILE A 99 -6.93 -5.64 10.55
N LEU A 100 -6.01 -5.39 11.49
CA LEU A 100 -5.47 -4.06 11.74
C LEU A 100 -4.75 -3.49 10.51
N ALA A 101 -3.96 -4.30 9.83
CA ALA A 101 -3.29 -3.91 8.58
C ALA A 101 -4.32 -3.58 7.48
N GLY A 102 -5.36 -4.41 7.32
CA GLY A 102 -6.43 -4.15 6.35
C GLY A 102 -7.17 -2.84 6.61
N PHE A 103 -7.41 -2.52 7.88
CA PHE A 103 -8.00 -1.23 8.28
C PHE A 103 -7.04 -0.05 8.07
N ALA A 104 -5.76 -0.21 8.43
CA ALA A 104 -4.75 0.83 8.22
C ALA A 104 -4.57 1.18 6.74
N VAL A 105 -4.52 0.17 5.87
CA VAL A 105 -4.43 0.37 4.41
C VAL A 105 -5.71 0.98 3.84
N PHE A 106 -6.88 0.60 4.36
CA PHE A 106 -8.14 1.25 3.99
C PHE A 106 -8.07 2.76 4.27
N LEU A 107 -7.73 3.14 5.50
CA LEU A 107 -7.62 4.54 5.90
C LEU A 107 -6.57 5.28 5.06
N SER A 108 -5.40 4.68 4.83
CA SER A 108 -4.35 5.31 4.03
C SER A 108 -4.80 5.56 2.59
N ALA A 109 -5.51 4.61 1.96
CA ALA A 109 -6.04 4.78 0.61
C ALA A 109 -7.01 5.98 0.52
N PHE A 110 -7.90 6.13 1.50
CA PHE A 110 -8.83 7.25 1.57
C PHE A 110 -8.11 8.59 1.85
N ILE A 111 -7.17 8.61 2.79
CA ILE A 111 -6.39 9.81 3.11
C ILE A 111 -5.61 10.29 1.88
N VAL A 112 -4.90 9.38 1.22
CA VAL A 112 -4.08 9.70 0.04
C VAL A 112 -4.97 10.25 -1.09
N LYS A 113 -6.07 9.57 -1.42
CA LYS A 113 -6.94 10.00 -2.53
C LYS A 113 -7.66 11.32 -2.25
N PHE A 114 -8.27 11.47 -1.08
CA PHE A 114 -9.21 12.57 -0.82
C PHE A 114 -8.59 13.78 -0.15
N TYR A 115 -7.49 13.61 0.60
CA TYR A 115 -6.86 14.71 1.33
C TYR A 115 -5.54 15.14 0.69
N LEU A 116 -4.62 14.20 0.44
CA LEU A 116 -3.29 14.57 -0.05
C LEU A 116 -3.31 14.95 -1.53
N LEU A 117 -3.84 14.07 -2.39
CA LEU A 117 -3.76 14.27 -3.84
C LEU A 117 -4.77 15.30 -4.36
N LYS A 118 -5.90 15.48 -3.66
CA LYS A 118 -6.83 16.58 -3.94
C LYS A 118 -6.16 17.95 -3.74
N ASN A 119 -5.45 18.13 -2.64
CA ASN A 119 -4.81 19.40 -2.28
C ASN A 119 -3.59 19.75 -3.15
N ILE A 120 -2.96 18.76 -3.81
CA ILE A 120 -1.86 18.99 -4.77
C ILE A 120 -2.41 19.46 -6.14
N SER A 121 -3.71 19.26 -6.40
CA SER A 121 -4.36 19.56 -7.68
C SER A 121 -5.16 20.87 -7.72
N SER A 122 -5.35 21.54 -6.58
CA SER A 122 -5.99 22.86 -6.47
C SER A 122 -4.96 23.97 -6.44
#